data_AF-A0A931RT41-F1
#
_entry.id   AF-A0A931RT41-F1
#
_cell.length_a   1.000
_cell.length_b   1.000
_cell.length_c   1.000
_cell.angle_alpha   90.00
_cell.angle_beta   90.00
_cell.angle_gamma   90.00
#
_symmetry.space_group_name_H-M   'P 1'
#
loop_
_entity.id
_entity.type
_entity.pdbx_description
1 polymer ?
#
loop_
_entity_poly.entity_id
_entity_poly.type
_entity_poly.pdbx_seq_one_letter_code
_entity_poly.pdbx_strand_id
1 'polypeptide(L)'
;MISQRLLIGYKLTAWPIAADRKIASKKQISRKHSEKDFFTAILLISIGTFDDMARVVFLQNIKNVAQIGDVKNVADGYARNFLLPRKLAVLANETAMKAVENLKQKRLLAIEKDKESTGQLAEKIKSFTLVIERVTNEEGTLYDGVNAVEISSALKKEGFAIEPESILLKEPAKKVGSYEAGLK
;
A
#
# COMPACT_ATOMS: atom_id res chain seq x y z
N MET A 1 -3.78 -41.42 5.72
CA MET A 1 -5.01 -41.82 4.99
C MET A 1 -5.81 -40.55 4.70
N ILE A 2 -5.64 -39.97 3.50
CA ILE A 2 -6.62 -39.93 2.37
C ILE A 2 -7.75 -38.91 2.70
N SER A 3 -7.59 -37.63 2.37
CA SER A 3 -7.91 -36.97 1.08
C SER A 3 -9.32 -37.26 0.57
N GLN A 4 -10.19 -36.24 0.51
CA GLN A 4 -10.97 -35.96 -0.70
C GLN A 4 -11.61 -34.57 -0.70
N ARG A 5 -11.51 -33.95 -1.87
CA ARG A 5 -11.93 -32.61 -2.29
C ARG A 5 -13.15 -32.81 -3.19
N LEU A 6 -14.26 -32.11 -2.96
CA LEU A 6 -15.39 -32.09 -3.90
C LEU A 6 -15.74 -30.66 -4.29
N LEU A 7 -15.22 -30.29 -5.46
CA LEU A 7 -15.58 -29.13 -6.25
C LEU A 7 -17.01 -29.34 -6.78
N ILE A 8 -17.98 -28.59 -6.26
CA ILE A 8 -19.30 -28.50 -6.87
C ILE A 8 -19.27 -27.29 -7.80
N GLY A 9 -19.02 -27.55 -9.09
CA GLY A 9 -19.14 -26.54 -10.13
C GLY A 9 -20.61 -26.30 -10.45
N TYR A 10 -21.09 -25.06 -10.27
CA TYR A 10 -22.38 -24.62 -10.78
C TYR A 10 -22.14 -23.93 -12.13
N LYS A 11 -22.62 -24.56 -13.19
CA LYS A 11 -22.59 -24.04 -14.56
C LYS A 11 -23.62 -22.91 -14.64
N LEU A 12 -23.20 -21.65 -14.54
CA LEU A 12 -24.05 -20.50 -14.86
C LEU A 12 -24.33 -20.48 -16.37
N THR A 13 -25.49 -20.97 -16.79
CA THR A 13 -26.04 -20.58 -18.09
C THR A 13 -26.88 -19.33 -17.88
N ALA A 14 -26.32 -18.18 -18.29
CA ALA A 14 -26.99 -16.90 -18.27
C ALA A 14 -28.33 -16.94 -19.03
N TRP A 15 -29.38 -16.33 -18.47
CA TRP A 15 -30.63 -16.03 -19.18
C TRP A 15 -30.56 -14.58 -19.71
N PRO A 16 -30.98 -14.30 -20.96
CA PRO A 16 -30.88 -12.97 -21.54
C PRO A 16 -31.84 -12.00 -20.84
N ILE A 17 -31.29 -10.92 -20.30
CA ILE A 17 -32.05 -9.75 -19.86
C ILE A 17 -32.25 -8.89 -21.12
N ALA A 18 -33.40 -9.02 -21.77
CA ALA A 18 -33.83 -8.14 -22.85
C ALA A 18 -35.15 -7.47 -22.46
N ALA A 19 -35.11 -6.14 -22.52
CA ALA A 19 -36.23 -5.23 -22.41
C ALA A 19 -37.35 -5.55 -23.42
N ASP A 20 -38.62 -5.34 -23.08
CA ASP A 20 -39.33 -4.09 -23.40
C ASP A 20 -40.82 -4.15 -22.98
N ARG A 21 -41.41 -2.97 -22.78
CA ARG A 21 -42.81 -2.73 -22.43
C ARG A 21 -43.73 -3.00 -23.65
N LYS A 22 -44.78 -3.82 -23.50
CA LYS A 22 -46.18 -3.62 -23.99
C LYS A 22 -46.98 -4.95 -24.10
N ILE A 23 -48.01 -5.05 -23.25
CA ILE A 23 -49.40 -5.45 -23.50
C ILE A 23 -49.71 -6.52 -24.60
N ALA A 24 -50.31 -7.62 -24.11
CA ALA A 24 -51.33 -8.49 -24.71
C ALA A 24 -50.98 -9.50 -25.82
N SER A 25 -51.12 -10.80 -25.49
CA SER A 25 -52.08 -11.72 -26.14
C SER A 25 -51.95 -13.13 -25.56
N LYS A 26 -53.08 -13.73 -25.17
CA LYS A 26 -53.23 -15.09 -24.64
C LYS A 26 -52.68 -16.15 -25.63
N LYS A 27 -51.75 -17.01 -25.20
CA LYS A 27 -51.80 -18.46 -25.50
C LYS A 27 -50.90 -19.28 -24.57
N GLN A 28 -51.55 -20.18 -23.84
CA GLN A 28 -51.04 -21.38 -23.16
C GLN A 28 -49.53 -21.64 -23.22
N ILE A 29 -48.85 -21.45 -22.09
CA ILE A 29 -47.80 -22.38 -21.63
C ILE A 29 -48.10 -22.69 -20.17
N SER A 30 -49.13 -23.52 -19.97
CA SER A 30 -49.24 -24.32 -18.75
C SER A 30 -48.26 -25.47 -18.88
N ARG A 31 -47.29 -25.55 -17.97
CA ARG A 31 -47.01 -26.78 -17.20
C ARG A 31 -45.85 -26.55 -16.23
N LYS A 32 -46.21 -26.54 -14.95
CA LYS A 32 -45.39 -26.97 -13.80
C LYS A 32 -44.00 -26.32 -13.72
N HIS A 33 -43.94 -25.04 -13.34
CA HIS A 33 -42.80 -24.55 -12.58
C HIS A 33 -43.27 -24.31 -11.15
N SER A 34 -42.52 -24.84 -10.20
CA SER A 34 -42.97 -25.24 -8.87
C SER A 34 -43.43 -24.03 -8.06
N GLU A 35 -44.58 -24.09 -7.39
CA GLU A 35 -44.94 -23.13 -6.32
C GLU A 35 -43.82 -23.01 -5.27
N LYS A 36 -42.97 -24.04 -5.15
CA LYS A 36 -41.78 -24.05 -4.30
C LYS A 36 -40.69 -23.10 -4.77
N ASP A 37 -40.59 -22.78 -6.06
CA ASP A 37 -39.58 -21.87 -6.61
C ASP A 37 -39.97 -20.41 -6.36
N PHE A 38 -41.26 -20.08 -6.41
CA PHE A 38 -41.78 -18.77 -6.01
C PHE A 38 -41.66 -18.53 -4.51
N PHE A 39 -41.98 -19.54 -3.68
CA PHE A 39 -41.80 -19.41 -2.23
C PHE A 39 -40.32 -19.31 -1.83
N THR A 40 -39.42 -20.01 -2.52
CA THR A 40 -37.97 -19.90 -2.26
C THR A 40 -37.40 -18.56 -2.76
N ALA A 41 -37.85 -18.06 -3.92
CA ALA A 41 -37.46 -16.75 -4.42
C ALA A 41 -37.96 -15.61 -3.51
N ILE A 42 -39.19 -15.68 -3.00
CA ILE A 42 -39.75 -14.71 -2.04
C ILE A 42 -39.09 -14.84 -0.67
N LEU A 43 -38.77 -16.05 -0.20
CA LEU A 43 -38.02 -16.28 1.04
C LEU A 43 -36.57 -15.77 0.93
N LEU A 44 -35.94 -15.89 -0.24
CA LEU A 44 -34.62 -15.34 -0.53
C LEU A 44 -34.63 -13.80 -0.64
N ILE A 45 -35.74 -13.19 -1.10
CA ILE A 45 -35.90 -11.73 -1.08
C ILE A 45 -35.91 -11.19 0.37
N SER A 46 -36.26 -12.01 1.37
CA SER A 46 -36.28 -11.61 2.78
C SER A 46 -34.96 -11.86 3.53
N ILE A 47 -34.01 -12.60 2.95
CA ILE A 47 -32.67 -12.83 3.52
C ILE A 47 -31.65 -12.07 2.66
N GLY A 48 -31.57 -10.76 2.87
CA GLY A 48 -30.43 -9.93 2.49
C GLY A 48 -30.33 -9.61 1.00
N THR A 49 -30.75 -8.40 0.63
CA THR A 49 -30.33 -7.73 -0.59
C THR A 49 -28.80 -7.74 -0.70
N PHE A 50 -28.27 -8.50 -1.66
CA PHE A 50 -26.84 -8.46 -2.03
C PHE A 50 -26.50 -7.24 -2.90
N ASP A 51 -27.48 -6.38 -3.19
CA ASP A 51 -27.40 -5.26 -4.15
C ASP A 51 -27.02 -3.90 -3.51
N ASP A 52 -26.98 -3.80 -2.18
CA ASP A 52 -26.70 -2.55 -1.46
C ASP A 52 -25.19 -2.37 -1.22
N MET A 53 -24.39 -2.29 -2.28
CA MET A 53 -22.94 -2.05 -2.21
C MET A 53 -22.50 -0.71 -2.82
N ALA A 54 -21.91 0.15 -1.99
CA ALA A 54 -21.36 1.44 -2.37
C ALA A 54 -19.86 1.34 -2.58
N ARG A 55 -19.37 1.88 -3.70
CA ARG A 55 -17.95 2.13 -3.90
C ARG A 55 -17.56 3.42 -3.20
N VAL A 56 -16.60 3.35 -2.29
CA VAL A 56 -16.13 4.52 -1.54
C VAL A 56 -14.61 4.62 -1.57
N VAL A 57 -14.13 5.86 -1.54
CA VAL A 57 -12.74 6.25 -1.39
C VAL A 57 -12.50 6.65 0.06
N PHE A 58 -11.57 6.00 0.74
CA PHE A 58 -11.24 6.33 2.13
C PHE A 58 -10.37 7.57 2.21
N LEU A 59 -10.79 8.53 3.04
CA LEU A 59 -10.03 9.76 3.32
C LEU A 59 -9.10 9.61 4.54
N GLN A 60 -9.36 8.62 5.39
CA GLN A 60 -8.58 8.37 6.59
C GLN A 60 -8.25 6.88 6.71
N ASN A 61 -7.18 6.56 7.43
CA ASN A 61 -6.82 5.18 7.73
C ASN A 61 -7.77 4.63 8.80
N ILE A 62 -8.44 3.52 8.49
CA ILE A 62 -9.30 2.80 9.41
C ILE A 62 -8.68 1.42 9.63
N LYS A 63 -8.32 1.15 10.89
CA LYS A 63 -7.69 -0.12 11.30
C LYS A 63 -8.51 -1.32 10.81
N ASN A 64 -7.85 -2.25 10.14
CA ASN A 64 -8.42 -3.48 9.55
C ASN A 64 -9.42 -3.27 8.39
N VAL A 65 -9.69 -2.04 7.96
CA VAL A 65 -10.66 -1.78 6.87
C VAL A 65 -9.96 -1.27 5.63
N ALA A 66 -9.26 -0.12 5.70
CA ALA A 66 -8.65 0.52 4.54
C ALA A 66 -7.64 1.60 4.94
N GLN A 67 -6.66 1.85 4.06
CA GLN A 67 -5.76 2.98 4.18
C GLN A 67 -6.30 4.21 3.44
N ILE A 68 -5.68 5.37 3.68
CA ILE A 68 -6.02 6.62 3.00
C ILE A 68 -5.78 6.51 1.49
N GLY A 69 -6.81 6.81 0.70
CA GLY A 69 -6.78 6.72 -0.76
C GLY A 69 -7.08 5.32 -1.32
N ASP A 70 -7.52 4.38 -0.51
CA ASP A 70 -8.02 3.10 -1.00
C ASP A 70 -9.46 3.24 -1.51
N VAL A 71 -9.76 2.49 -2.58
CA VAL A 71 -11.11 2.36 -3.13
C VAL A 71 -11.61 0.96 -2.78
N LYS A 72 -12.71 0.85 -2.02
CA LYS A 72 -13.33 -0.45 -1.72
C LYS A 72 -14.84 -0.39 -1.85
N ASN A 73 -15.42 -1.55 -2.09
CA ASN A 73 -16.86 -1.76 -2.04
C ASN A 73 -17.23 -2.04 -0.59
N VAL A 74 -18.16 -1.27 -0.05
CA VAL A 74 -18.69 -1.41 1.31
C VAL A 74 -20.21 -1.51 1.25
N ALA A 75 -20.83 -2.07 2.28
CA ALA A 75 -22.29 -2.05 2.38
C ALA A 75 -22.82 -0.60 2.41
N ASP A 76 -23.91 -0.31 1.70
CA ASP A 76 -24.50 1.02 1.63
C ASP A 76 -24.88 1.57 3.00
N GLY A 77 -25.35 0.71 3.90
CA GLY A 77 -25.65 1.10 5.28
C GLY A 77 -24.40 1.57 6.03
N TYR A 78 -23.26 0.91 5.81
CA TYR A 78 -21.99 1.31 6.40
C TYR A 78 -21.47 2.62 5.80
N ALA A 79 -21.60 2.81 4.48
CA ALA A 79 -21.26 4.07 3.83
C ALA A 79 -22.12 5.23 4.36
N ARG A 80 -23.45 5.08 4.35
CA ARG A 80 -24.42 6.15 4.70
C ARG A 80 -24.44 6.48 6.18
N ASN A 81 -24.35 5.50 7.08
CA ASN A 81 -24.52 5.73 8.52
C ASN A 81 -23.19 6.02 9.23
N PHE A 82 -22.06 5.50 8.72
CA PHE A 82 -20.78 5.57 9.42
C PHE A 82 -19.73 6.38 8.65
N LEU A 83 -19.47 6.05 7.39
CA LEU A 83 -18.33 6.62 6.67
C LEU A 83 -18.57 8.05 6.15
N LEU A 84 -19.72 8.31 5.53
CA LEU A 84 -20.05 9.60 4.93
C LEU A 84 -20.31 10.69 6.00
N PRO A 85 -21.12 10.47 7.06
CA PRO A 85 -21.38 11.52 8.05
C PRO A 85 -20.13 11.90 8.84
N ARG A 86 -19.22 10.93 9.07
CA ARG A 86 -17.95 11.14 9.77
C ARG A 86 -16.81 11.62 8.87
N LYS A 87 -17.08 11.83 7.57
CA LYS A 87 -16.06 12.24 6.57
C LYS A 87 -14.85 11.29 6.51
N LEU A 88 -15.07 10.01 6.78
CA LEU A 88 -14.03 8.98 6.72
C LEU A 88 -13.85 8.43 5.30
N ALA A 89 -14.90 8.53 4.47
CA ALA A 89 -14.85 8.16 3.07
C ALA A 89 -15.76 9.07 2.23
N VAL A 90 -15.55 9.07 0.92
CA VAL A 90 -16.37 9.77 -0.09
C VAL A 90 -16.83 8.76 -1.12
N LEU A 91 -17.99 8.99 -1.76
CA LEU A 91 -18.44 8.16 -2.88
C LEU A 91 -17.41 8.15 -4.01
N ALA A 92 -17.15 6.98 -4.57
CA ALA A 92 -16.21 6.79 -5.66
C ALA A 92 -16.80 7.28 -6.99
N ASN A 93 -16.86 8.60 -7.14
CA ASN A 93 -17.16 9.25 -8.42
C ASN A 93 -15.91 9.23 -9.32
N GLU A 94 -16.10 9.36 -10.63
CA GLU A 94 -14.98 9.39 -11.58
C GLU A 94 -13.95 10.49 -11.26
N THR A 95 -14.43 11.64 -10.78
CA THR A 95 -13.59 12.75 -10.32
C THR A 95 -12.76 12.38 -9.09
N ALA A 96 -13.36 11.71 -8.11
CA ALA A 96 -12.69 11.24 -6.90
C ALA A 96 -11.67 10.14 -7.23
N MET A 97 -11.99 9.20 -8.12
CA MET A 97 -11.07 8.16 -8.57
C MET A 97 -9.85 8.75 -9.28
N LYS A 98 -10.05 9.70 -10.20
CA LYS A 98 -8.95 10.41 -10.88
C LYS A 98 -8.09 11.20 -9.90
N ALA A 99 -8.69 11.84 -8.91
CA ALA A 99 -7.94 12.57 -7.87
C ALA A 99 -7.05 11.64 -7.06
N VAL A 100 -7.57 10.47 -6.65
CA VAL A 100 -6.80 9.45 -5.93
C VAL A 100 -5.65 8.91 -6.78
N GLU A 101 -5.91 8.60 -8.04
CA GLU A 101 -4.89 8.08 -8.96
C GLU A 101 -3.76 9.10 -9.15
N ASN A 102 -4.10 10.37 -9.40
CA ASN A 102 -3.12 11.44 -9.50
C ASN A 102 -2.30 11.62 -8.22
N LEU A 103 -2.93 11.50 -7.04
CA LEU A 103 -2.22 11.55 -5.76
C LEU A 103 -1.28 10.36 -5.57
N LYS A 104 -1.71 9.15 -5.97
CA LYS A 104 -0.87 7.95 -5.94
C LYS A 104 0.33 8.10 -6.86
N GLN A 105 0.12 8.52 -8.11
CA GLN A 105 1.20 8.74 -9.06
C GLN A 105 2.20 9.80 -8.58
N LYS A 106 1.72 10.93 -8.05
CA LYS A 106 2.61 11.95 -7.47
C LYS A 106 3.45 11.40 -6.31
N ARG A 107 2.86 10.58 -5.44
CA ARG A 107 3.59 9.94 -4.34
C ARG A 107 4.63 8.96 -4.86
N LEU A 108 4.29 8.14 -5.86
CA LEU A 108 5.23 7.20 -6.46
C LEU A 108 6.41 7.94 -7.10
N LEU A 109 6.14 8.99 -7.88
CA LEU A 109 7.18 9.82 -8.50
C LEU A 109 8.07 10.52 -7.46
N ALA A 110 7.51 10.98 -6.34
CA ALA A 110 8.30 11.56 -5.25
C ALA A 110 9.23 10.51 -4.63
N ILE A 111 8.69 9.32 -4.32
CA ILE A 111 9.47 8.21 -3.77
C ILE A 111 10.58 7.77 -4.72
N GLU A 112 10.31 7.72 -6.03
CA GLU A 112 11.32 7.40 -7.04
C GLU A 112 12.43 8.45 -7.09
N LYS A 113 12.09 9.74 -7.10
CA LYS A 113 13.08 10.82 -7.03
C LYS A 113 13.92 10.79 -5.75
N ASP A 114 13.28 10.52 -4.61
CA ASP A 114 13.98 10.41 -3.34
C ASP A 114 14.95 9.20 -3.36
N LYS A 115 14.53 8.07 -3.93
CA LYS A 115 15.39 6.89 -4.10
C LYS A 115 16.54 7.14 -5.06
N GLU A 116 16.29 7.81 -6.19
CA GLU A 116 17.32 8.15 -7.17
C GLU A 116 18.36 9.11 -6.56
N SER A 117 17.91 10.17 -5.90
CA SER A 117 18.80 11.13 -5.24
C SER A 117 19.62 10.47 -4.12
N THR A 118 19.00 9.63 -3.29
CA THR A 118 19.70 8.85 -2.26
C THR A 118 20.69 7.87 -2.88
N GLY A 119 20.32 7.18 -3.95
CA GLY A 119 21.19 6.25 -4.67
C GLY A 119 22.42 6.93 -5.26
N GLN A 120 22.23 8.08 -5.92
CA GLN A 120 23.34 8.88 -6.46
C GLN A 120 24.30 9.37 -5.37
N LEU A 121 23.77 9.78 -4.21
CA LEU A 121 24.61 10.15 -3.06
C LEU A 121 25.38 8.93 -2.53
N ALA A 122 24.74 7.77 -2.42
CA ALA A 122 25.39 6.54 -1.96
C ALA A 122 26.52 6.09 -2.91
N GLU A 123 26.34 6.20 -4.23
CA GLU A 123 27.39 5.90 -5.21
C GLU A 123 28.59 6.84 -5.07
N LYS A 124 28.34 8.14 -4.93
CA LYS A 124 29.40 9.14 -4.71
C LYS A 124 30.19 8.84 -3.45
N ILE A 125 29.51 8.52 -2.35
CA ILE A 125 30.16 8.23 -1.07
C ILE A 125 30.95 6.91 -1.12
N LYS A 126 30.44 5.87 -1.81
CA LYS A 126 31.18 4.60 -1.99
C LYS A 126 32.53 4.77 -2.69
N SER A 127 32.59 5.68 -3.66
CA SER A 127 33.85 5.99 -4.36
C SER A 127 34.76 6.94 -3.59
N PHE A 128 34.24 7.60 -2.56
CA PHE A 128 34.96 8.63 -1.82
C PHE A 128 35.78 8.00 -0.70
N THR A 129 37.09 8.26 -0.72
CA THR A 129 37.99 7.87 0.38
C THR A 129 38.21 9.08 1.26
N LEU A 130 37.72 9.02 2.50
CA LEU A 130 37.93 10.08 3.49
C LEU A 130 39.28 9.88 4.18
N VAL A 131 40.14 10.90 4.14
CA VAL A 131 41.41 10.92 4.87
C VAL A 131 41.25 11.81 6.10
N ILE A 132 41.47 11.24 7.29
CA ILE A 132 41.43 11.98 8.56
C ILE A 132 42.86 11.97 9.13
N GLU A 133 43.47 13.15 9.19
CA GLU A 133 44.81 13.33 9.75
C GLU A 133 44.73 13.60 11.26
N ARG A 134 45.43 12.78 12.06
CA ARG A 134 45.52 12.94 13.51
C ARG A 134 46.93 12.62 14.02
N VAL A 135 47.28 13.26 15.14
CA VAL A 135 48.53 13.00 15.87
C VAL A 135 48.46 11.63 16.54
N THR A 136 49.53 10.86 16.41
CA THR A 136 49.64 9.48 16.89
C THR A 136 50.89 9.33 17.77
N ASN A 137 50.92 8.26 18.58
CA ASN A 137 52.10 7.89 19.36
C ASN A 137 53.15 7.22 18.48
N GLU A 138 54.37 7.04 19.02
CA GLU A 138 55.45 6.27 18.38
C GLU A 138 55.03 4.84 17.97
N GLU A 139 54.02 4.27 18.65
CA GLU A 139 53.44 2.94 18.36
C GLU A 139 52.30 2.96 17.32
N GLY A 140 51.93 4.12 16.76
CA GLY A 140 50.86 4.24 15.75
C GLY A 140 49.43 4.11 16.30
N THR A 141 49.26 4.27 17.62
CA THR A 141 47.94 4.36 18.27
C THR A 141 47.47 5.81 18.36
N LEU A 142 46.18 6.06 18.14
CA LEU A 142 45.57 7.38 18.34
C LEU A 142 45.26 7.60 19.82
N TYR A 143 45.50 8.83 20.32
CA TYR A 143 45.15 9.22 21.68
C TYR A 143 43.65 9.21 21.93
N ASP A 144 42.88 9.67 20.94
CA ASP A 144 41.43 9.64 20.93
C ASP A 144 40.96 8.87 19.70
N GLY A 145 40.03 7.93 19.88
CA GLY A 145 39.55 7.10 18.80
C GLY A 145 38.68 7.89 17.84
N VAL A 146 38.76 7.61 16.54
CA VAL A 146 37.88 8.28 15.57
C VAL A 146 36.47 7.73 15.73
N ASN A 147 35.54 8.61 16.11
CA ASN A 147 34.13 8.30 16.33
C ASN A 147 33.26 8.77 15.16
N ALA A 148 32.02 8.26 15.09
CA ALA A 148 31.06 8.61 14.03
C ALA A 148 30.82 10.12 13.90
N VAL A 149 30.85 10.88 15.01
CA VAL A 149 30.69 12.34 15.02
C VAL A 149 31.80 13.05 14.25
N GLU A 150 33.03 12.59 14.41
CA GLU A 150 34.19 13.17 13.74
C GLU A 150 34.18 12.84 12.24
N ILE A 151 33.83 11.60 11.89
CA ILE A 151 33.66 11.16 10.50
C ILE A 151 32.57 11.98 9.80
N SER A 152 31.41 12.15 10.45
CA SER A 152 30.32 13.00 9.94
C SER A 152 30.79 14.44 9.71
N SER A 153 31.58 15.00 10.64
CA SER A 153 32.08 16.36 10.52
C SER A 153 33.09 16.52 9.38
N ALA A 154 33.95 15.54 9.17
CA ALA A 154 34.88 15.52 8.06
C ALA A 154 34.15 15.34 6.71
N LEU A 155 33.16 14.44 6.63
CA LEU A 155 32.30 14.28 5.44
C LEU A 155 31.52 15.55 5.10
N LYS A 156 31.06 16.29 6.11
CA LYS A 156 30.40 17.59 5.90
C LYS A 156 31.32 18.63 5.25
N LYS A 157 32.62 18.63 5.57
CA LYS A 157 33.60 19.53 4.93
C LYS A 157 33.78 19.19 3.45
N GLU A 158 33.68 17.92 3.10
CA GLU A 158 33.77 17.40 1.73
C GLU A 158 32.43 17.57 0.95
N GLY A 159 31.41 18.15 1.58
CA GLY A 159 30.11 18.43 0.95
C GLY A 159 29.05 17.34 1.13
N PHE A 160 29.34 16.29 1.91
CA PHE A 160 28.38 15.23 2.24
C PHE A 160 27.73 15.49 3.61
N ALA A 161 26.47 15.91 3.60
CA ALA A 161 25.68 16.11 4.83
C ALA A 161 25.15 14.76 5.36
N ILE A 162 26.01 14.01 6.06
CA ILE A 162 25.65 12.74 6.71
C ILE A 162 25.50 12.97 8.21
N GLU A 163 24.47 12.36 8.80
CA GLU A 163 24.26 12.36 10.25
C GLU A 163 25.08 11.26 10.91
N PRO A 164 25.62 11.48 12.13
CA PRO A 164 26.43 10.48 12.82
C PRO A 164 25.66 9.18 13.12
N GLU A 165 24.33 9.25 13.23
CA GLU A 165 23.46 8.09 13.47
C GLU A 165 23.38 7.14 12.25
N SER A 166 23.65 7.66 11.05
CA SER A 166 23.66 6.87 9.82
C SER A 166 24.97 6.12 9.61
N ILE A 167 26.01 6.40 10.40
CA ILE A 167 27.34 5.79 10.27
C ILE A 167 27.45 4.59 11.22
N LEU A 168 27.58 3.41 10.64
CA LEU A 168 27.78 2.15 11.35
C LEU A 168 29.27 1.81 11.42
N LEU A 169 29.88 2.11 12.56
CA LEU A 169 31.21 1.59 12.93
C LEU A 169 31.06 0.39 13.86
N LYS A 170 31.70 -0.73 13.51
CA LYS A 170 31.76 -1.93 14.37
C LYS A 170 32.61 -1.69 15.62
N GLU A 171 33.74 -1.00 15.45
CA GLU A 171 34.64 -0.61 16.52
C GLU A 171 35.22 0.78 16.22
N PRO A 172 35.44 1.64 17.24
CA PRO A 172 36.09 2.92 17.04
C PRO A 172 37.54 2.71 16.58
N ALA A 173 37.97 3.48 15.58
CA ALA A 173 39.32 3.35 15.01
C ALA A 173 40.36 3.91 16.00
N LYS A 174 41.11 3.02 16.66
CA LYS A 174 42.15 3.36 17.66
C LYS A 174 43.59 3.26 17.16
N LYS A 175 43.79 2.65 15.98
CA LYS A 175 45.10 2.52 15.32
C LYS A 175 45.08 3.19 13.96
N VAL A 176 46.25 3.63 13.48
CA VAL A 176 46.38 4.09 12.09
C VAL A 176 46.14 2.91 11.15
N GLY A 177 45.26 3.08 10.17
CA GLY A 177 44.90 2.03 9.23
C GLY A 177 43.72 2.41 8.34
N SER A 178 43.36 1.50 7.44
CA SER A 178 42.15 1.62 6.62
C SER A 178 40.99 0.94 7.34
N TYR A 179 39.85 1.64 7.45
CA TYR A 179 38.65 1.14 8.10
C TYR A 179 37.46 1.29 7.16
N GLU A 180 36.65 0.23 7.07
CA GLU A 180 35.37 0.27 6.37
C GLU A 180 34.26 0.62 7.36
N ALA A 181 33.56 1.72 7.11
CA ALA A 181 32.35 2.09 7.83
C ALA A 181 31.13 1.84 6.94
N GLY A 182 30.11 1.19 7.51
CA GLY A 182 28.83 1.03 6.82
C GLY A 182 27.99 2.30 6.92
N LEU A 183 27.16 2.55 5.93
CA LEU A 183 26.12 3.59 5.99
C LEU A 183 24.74 2.90 5.97
N LYS A 184 23.83 3.38 6.82
CA LYS A 184 22.45 2.90 6.91
C LYS A 184 21.54 3.58 5.89
#